data_AF-A0A293M7L8-F1
#
_entry.id   AF-A0A293M7L8-F1
#
_cell.length_a   1.000
_cell.length_b   1.000
_cell.length_c   1.000
_cell.angle_alpha   90.00
_cell.angle_beta   90.00
_cell.angle_gamma   90.00
#
_symmetry.space_group_name_H-M   'P 1'
#
loop_
_entity.id
_entity.type
_entity.pdbx_description
1 polymer ?
#
loop_
_entity_poly.entity_id
_entity_poly.type
_entity_poly.pdbx_seq_one_letter_code
_entity_poly.pdbx_strand_id
1 'polypeptide(L)'
;MQAIKSIGKGSTALTDFWAIMNISHRGLHHKTRAFQVNLRAMQAIKSIGKGSTALTDFWAIMNISHRGLHHKTFQAHLKQTFAPAASAAAENVVKDSVAAVREVYKEMDETFTKNITVVYDGTWMTRGHTSHIGVGTIIDFYTGLVLDSTVLSNWCLGCATGPKEDEDGYAEWKESHACQKNTDSKSSKKH
;
A
#
# COMPACT_ATOMS: atom_id res chain seq x y z
N MET A 1 -11.23 -24.66 -25.36
CA MET A 1 -10.62 -23.43 -25.93
C MET A 1 -11.72 -22.70 -26.68
N GLN A 2 -11.90 -21.40 -26.44
CA GLN A 2 -13.16 -20.61 -26.52
C GLN A 2 -14.00 -20.71 -25.21
N ALA A 3 -14.47 -19.64 -24.57
CA ALA A 3 -14.60 -18.24 -24.97
C ALA A 3 -14.33 -17.29 -23.79
N ILE A 4 -13.30 -16.44 -23.91
CA ILE A 4 -13.18 -15.21 -23.13
C ILE A 4 -13.97 -14.16 -23.93
N LYS A 5 -15.24 -13.95 -23.58
CA LYS A 5 -16.02 -12.81 -24.09
C LYS A 5 -15.81 -11.62 -23.17
N SER A 6 -15.01 -10.69 -23.69
CA SER A 6 -14.97 -9.24 -23.42
C SER A 6 -15.78 -8.72 -22.23
N ILE A 7 -15.08 -8.37 -21.15
CA ILE A 7 -15.45 -7.20 -20.36
C ILE A 7 -14.77 -6.00 -21.02
N GLY A 8 -15.55 -4.94 -21.23
CA GLY A 8 -15.32 -3.87 -22.19
C GLY A 8 -13.99 -3.12 -22.09
N LYS A 9 -13.53 -2.71 -23.27
CA LYS A 9 -12.43 -1.77 -23.51
C LYS A 9 -12.73 -0.42 -22.86
N GLY A 10 -11.77 0.11 -22.10
CA GLY A 10 -11.79 1.50 -21.66
C GLY A 10 -10.87 1.79 -20.47
N SER A 11 -9.55 1.71 -20.67
CA SER A 11 -8.57 2.37 -19.80
C SER A 11 -8.74 2.15 -18.28
N THR A 12 -8.82 0.90 -17.83
CA THR A 12 -8.87 0.56 -16.40
C THR A 12 -7.67 1.13 -15.62
N ALA A 13 -6.49 1.15 -16.24
CA ALA A 13 -5.30 1.73 -15.61
C ALA A 13 -5.44 3.22 -15.28
N LEU A 14 -6.10 4.05 -16.11
CA LEU A 14 -6.32 5.46 -15.78
C LEU A 14 -7.53 5.66 -14.87
N THR A 15 -8.60 4.86 -14.98
CA THR A 15 -9.76 4.99 -14.09
C THR A 15 -9.46 4.51 -12.68
N ASP A 16 -8.61 3.50 -12.52
CA ASP A 16 -8.17 2.99 -11.22
C ASP A 16 -7.16 3.95 -10.58
N PHE A 17 -6.26 4.52 -11.37
CA PHE A 17 -5.38 5.62 -10.93
C PHE A 17 -6.19 6.84 -10.52
N TRP A 18 -7.24 7.17 -11.28
CA TRP A 18 -8.15 8.26 -10.99
C TRP A 18 -9.00 7.95 -9.75
N ALA A 19 -9.46 6.72 -9.53
CA ALA A 19 -10.17 6.32 -8.32
C ALA A 19 -9.26 6.43 -7.07
N ILE A 20 -8.01 5.94 -7.12
CA ILE A 20 -7.02 6.10 -6.05
C ILE A 20 -6.73 7.59 -5.79
N MET A 21 -6.58 8.40 -6.85
CA MET A 21 -6.33 9.84 -6.73
C MET A 21 -7.54 10.63 -6.24
N ASN A 22 -8.76 10.21 -6.57
CA ASN A 22 -9.99 10.96 -6.31
C ASN A 22 -10.63 10.57 -4.96
N ILE A 23 -10.39 9.35 -4.45
CA ILE A 23 -10.66 8.99 -3.05
C ILE A 23 -9.82 9.87 -2.11
N SER A 24 -8.57 10.17 -2.47
CA SER A 24 -7.72 11.12 -1.73
C SER A 24 -8.26 12.56 -1.78
N HIS A 25 -8.92 12.97 -2.87
CA HIS A 25 -9.43 14.34 -3.02
C HIS A 25 -10.61 14.63 -2.06
N ARG A 26 -11.46 13.63 -1.77
CA ARG A 26 -12.52 13.74 -0.76
C ARG A 26 -11.99 13.67 0.69
N GLY A 27 -10.95 12.88 0.95
CA GLY A 27 -10.34 12.74 2.27
C GLY A 27 -9.43 13.89 2.72
N LEU A 28 -8.93 14.70 1.79
CA LEU A 28 -8.04 15.85 2.08
C LEU A 28 -8.77 17.09 2.59
N HIS A 29 -10.11 17.09 2.63
CA HIS A 29 -10.93 18.23 3.04
C HIS A 29 -11.28 18.24 4.54
N HIS A 30 -10.45 17.61 5.38
CA HIS A 30 -10.56 17.67 6.85
C HIS A 30 -9.56 18.68 7.41
N LYS A 31 -10.05 19.81 7.94
CA LYS A 31 -9.40 20.82 8.82
C LYS A 31 -7.92 20.56 9.15
N THR A 32 -7.04 20.63 8.15
CA THR A 32 -5.59 20.53 8.38
C THR A 32 -5.05 21.94 8.34
N ARG A 33 -4.21 22.33 9.32
CA ARG A 33 -3.45 23.60 9.25
C ARG A 33 -2.39 23.60 8.14
N ALA A 34 -2.31 22.51 7.38
CA ALA A 34 -1.36 22.33 6.29
C ALA A 34 -1.84 23.10 5.05
N PHE A 35 -0.91 23.77 4.38
CA PHE A 35 -1.22 24.42 3.11
C PHE A 35 -1.62 23.39 2.05
N GLN A 36 -2.78 23.58 1.41
CA GLN A 36 -3.29 22.63 0.40
C GLN A 36 -2.31 22.41 -0.75
N VAL A 37 -1.54 23.44 -1.13
CA VAL A 37 -0.50 23.34 -2.17
C VAL A 37 0.56 22.29 -1.80
N ASN A 38 0.94 22.20 -0.53
CA ASN A 38 1.92 21.24 -0.04
C ASN A 38 1.38 19.81 -0.17
N LEU A 39 0.14 19.59 0.25
CA LEU A 39 -0.50 18.28 0.18
C LEU A 39 -0.69 17.83 -1.27
N ARG A 40 -1.14 18.72 -2.17
CA ARG A 40 -1.29 18.39 -3.59
C ARG A 40 0.04 18.10 -4.27
N ALA A 41 1.09 18.87 -3.97
CA ALA A 41 2.42 18.61 -4.51
C ALA A 41 2.97 17.26 -4.03
N MET A 42 2.81 16.94 -2.74
CA MET A 42 3.16 15.62 -2.20
C MET A 42 2.36 14.50 -2.87
N GLN A 43 1.06 14.68 -3.08
CA GLN A 43 0.21 13.70 -3.74
C GLN A 43 0.67 13.44 -5.18
N ALA A 44 1.00 14.50 -5.93
CA ALA A 44 1.51 14.39 -7.31
C ALA A 44 2.87 13.69 -7.37
N ILE A 45 3.79 14.00 -6.46
CA ILE A 45 5.09 13.33 -6.40
C ILE A 45 4.94 11.86 -6.00
N LYS A 46 4.00 11.54 -5.09
CA LYS A 46 3.71 10.16 -4.69
C LYS A 46 3.09 9.36 -5.83
N SER A 47 2.19 9.94 -6.62
CA SER A 47 1.54 9.22 -7.71
C SER A 47 2.53 8.78 -8.78
N ILE A 48 3.60 9.54 -9.03
CA ILE A 48 4.69 9.13 -9.92
C ILE A 48 5.75 8.23 -9.26
N GLY A 49 5.47 7.71 -8.05
CA GLY A 49 6.38 6.80 -7.33
C GLY A 49 7.65 7.48 -6.81
N LYS A 50 7.61 8.79 -6.55
CA LYS A 50 8.75 9.56 -6.06
C LYS A 50 8.52 10.08 -4.62
N GLY A 51 9.61 10.51 -3.99
CA GLY A 51 9.63 10.97 -2.59
C GLY A 51 10.05 12.42 -2.42
N SER A 52 10.40 12.80 -1.19
CA SER A 52 10.73 14.18 -0.81
C SER A 52 11.89 14.80 -1.61
N THR A 53 12.86 14.00 -2.04
CA THR A 53 13.99 14.47 -2.85
C THR A 53 13.50 15.01 -4.19
N ALA A 54 12.71 14.21 -4.92
CA ALA A 54 12.14 14.64 -6.19
C ALA A 54 11.20 15.84 -6.05
N LEU A 55 10.48 15.94 -4.93
CA LEU A 55 9.66 17.13 -4.63
C LEU A 55 10.54 18.38 -4.48
N THR A 56 11.69 18.24 -3.82
CA THR A 56 12.65 19.34 -3.63
C THR A 56 13.24 19.78 -4.96
N ASP A 57 13.66 18.82 -5.79
CA ASP A 57 14.20 19.11 -7.13
C ASP A 57 13.15 19.81 -8.01
N PHE A 58 11.91 19.30 -7.99
CA PHE A 58 10.79 19.89 -8.73
C PHE A 58 10.52 21.34 -8.30
N TRP A 59 10.51 21.62 -6.99
CA TRP A 59 10.29 22.97 -6.48
C TRP A 59 11.43 23.93 -6.81
N ALA A 60 12.67 23.44 -6.81
CA ALA A 60 13.83 24.21 -7.21
C ALA A 60 13.79 24.58 -8.70
N ILE A 61 13.45 23.64 -9.58
CA ILE A 61 13.30 23.86 -11.03
C ILE A 61 12.18 24.86 -11.33
N MET A 62 11.06 24.77 -10.61
CA MET A 62 9.92 25.68 -10.75
C MET A 62 10.16 27.06 -10.12
N ASN A 63 11.32 27.28 -9.50
CA ASN A 63 11.65 28.50 -8.77
C ASN A 63 10.60 28.88 -7.69
N ILE A 64 9.99 27.87 -7.04
CA ILE A 64 9.03 28.07 -5.95
C ILE A 64 9.78 28.27 -4.63
N SER A 65 10.74 27.39 -4.36
CA SER A 65 11.69 27.54 -3.26
C SER A 65 12.91 26.65 -3.49
N HIS A 66 14.05 27.06 -2.95
CA HIS A 66 15.30 26.28 -3.01
C HIS A 66 15.28 25.01 -2.14
N ARG A 67 14.32 24.89 -1.23
CA ARG A 67 14.12 23.74 -0.37
C ARG A 67 12.65 23.37 -0.38
N GLY A 68 12.34 22.11 -0.69
CA GLY A 68 10.99 21.55 -0.63
C GLY A 68 10.44 21.55 0.79
N LEU A 69 9.46 20.68 1.06
CA LEU A 69 9.03 20.46 2.44
C LEU A 69 10.18 19.94 3.29
N HIS A 70 10.33 20.49 4.50
CA HIS A 70 11.25 19.94 5.48
C HIS A 70 10.94 18.45 5.73
N HIS A 71 11.97 17.60 5.83
CA HIS A 71 11.81 16.14 5.94
C HIS A 71 10.82 15.73 7.04
N LYS A 72 10.89 16.35 8.23
CA LYS A 72 9.95 16.06 9.33
C LYS A 72 8.50 16.36 8.94
N THR A 73 8.25 17.44 8.21
CA THR A 73 6.91 17.83 7.76
C THR A 73 6.40 16.86 6.70
N PHE A 74 7.25 16.48 5.75
CA PHE A 74 6.92 15.48 4.74
C PHE A 74 6.54 14.13 5.38
N GLN A 75 7.36 13.64 6.33
CA GLN A 75 7.07 12.40 7.04
C GLN A 75 5.81 12.49 7.91
N ALA A 76 5.56 13.62 8.56
CA ALA A 76 4.33 13.84 9.32
C ALA A 76 3.10 13.72 8.42
N HIS A 77 3.09 14.36 7.25
CA HIS A 77 1.98 14.23 6.29
C HIS A 77 1.83 12.82 5.74
N LEU A 78 2.94 12.12 5.46
CA LEU A 78 2.87 10.71 5.05
C LEU A 78 2.17 9.86 6.11
N LYS A 79 2.56 9.99 7.37
CA LYS A 79 2.01 9.18 8.47
C LYS A 79 0.58 9.57 8.86
N GLN A 80 0.28 10.86 8.92
CA GLN A 80 -0.98 11.36 9.48
C GLN A 80 -2.08 11.56 8.43
N THR A 81 -1.71 11.77 7.16
CA THR A 81 -2.66 12.10 6.09
C THR A 81 -2.70 11.01 5.03
N PHE A 82 -1.56 10.70 4.41
CA PHE A 82 -1.55 9.81 3.25
C PHE A 82 -1.68 8.32 3.59
N ALA A 83 -1.05 7.85 4.67
CA ALA A 83 -1.13 6.43 5.04
C ALA A 83 -2.55 6.03 5.48
N PRO A 84 -3.25 6.78 6.36
CA PRO A 84 -4.64 6.45 6.72
C PRO A 84 -5.59 6.52 5.52
N ALA A 85 -5.43 7.54 4.67
CA ALA A 85 -6.25 7.68 3.46
C ALA A 85 -6.03 6.52 2.47
N ALA A 86 -4.77 6.07 2.31
CA ALA A 86 -4.46 4.93 1.46
C ALA A 86 -5.02 3.61 2.03
N SER A 87 -4.95 3.41 3.36
CA SER A 87 -5.55 2.23 4.03
C SER A 87 -7.06 2.20 3.81
N ALA A 88 -7.74 3.31 4.08
CA ALA A 88 -9.19 3.41 3.91
C ALA A 88 -9.61 3.19 2.45
N ALA A 89 -8.83 3.71 1.49
CA ALA A 89 -9.08 3.48 0.07
C ALA A 89 -8.92 2.00 -0.29
N ALA A 90 -7.84 1.35 0.16
CA ALA A 90 -7.60 -0.07 -0.08
C ALA A 90 -8.71 -0.95 0.53
N GLU A 91 -9.13 -0.66 1.75
CA GLU A 91 -10.24 -1.37 2.42
C GLU A 91 -11.55 -1.27 1.65
N ASN A 92 -11.87 -0.10 1.08
CA ASN A 92 -13.06 0.06 0.26
C ASN A 92 -12.97 -0.74 -1.06
N VAL A 93 -11.82 -0.69 -1.74
CA VAL A 93 -11.60 -1.48 -2.97
C VAL A 93 -11.71 -2.98 -2.69
N VAL A 94 -11.18 -3.45 -1.57
CA VAL A 94 -11.30 -4.86 -1.17
C VAL A 94 -12.75 -5.22 -0.84
N LYS A 95 -13.50 -4.36 -0.15
CA LYS A 95 -14.94 -4.58 0.11
C LYS A 95 -15.74 -4.70 -1.19
N ASP A 96 -15.50 -3.80 -2.14
CA ASP A 96 -16.15 -3.81 -3.45
C ASP A 96 -15.78 -5.07 -4.23
N SER A 97 -14.51 -5.49 -4.16
CA SER A 97 -14.01 -6.73 -4.77
C SER A 97 -14.70 -7.97 -4.20
N VAL A 98 -14.81 -8.05 -2.87
CA VAL A 98 -15.51 -9.16 -2.20
C VAL A 98 -17.00 -9.19 -2.57
N ALA A 99 -17.65 -8.03 -2.69
CA ALA A 99 -19.04 -7.96 -3.13
C ALA A 99 -19.20 -8.47 -4.58
N ALA A 100 -18.32 -8.03 -5.50
CA ALA A 100 -18.33 -8.49 -6.88
C ALA A 100 -18.09 -10.00 -7.01
N VAL A 101 -17.13 -10.54 -6.26
CA VAL A 101 -16.86 -11.99 -6.23
C VAL A 101 -18.08 -12.77 -5.73
N ARG A 102 -18.76 -12.29 -4.68
CA ARG A 102 -19.97 -12.95 -4.18
C ARG A 102 -21.06 -13.05 -5.24
N GLU A 103 -21.27 -12.02 -6.04
CA GLU A 103 -22.29 -12.06 -7.10
C GLU A 103 -21.92 -13.06 -8.20
N VAL A 104 -20.66 -13.09 -8.64
CA VAL A 104 -20.19 -14.07 -9.64
C VAL A 104 -20.40 -15.51 -9.17
N TYR A 105 -20.07 -15.82 -7.91
CA TYR A 105 -20.24 -17.18 -7.41
C TYR A 105 -21.72 -17.57 -7.21
N LYS A 106 -22.59 -16.62 -6.84
CA LYS A 106 -24.05 -16.87 -6.80
C LYS A 106 -24.64 -17.14 -8.18
N GLU A 107 -24.14 -16.47 -9.23
CA GLU A 107 -24.56 -16.72 -10.61
C GLU A 107 -24.12 -18.12 -11.10
N MET A 108 -22.99 -18.62 -10.61
CA MET A 108 -22.49 -19.96 -10.94
C MET A 108 -23.23 -21.08 -10.18
N ASP A 109 -23.55 -20.85 -8.91
CA ASP A 109 -24.26 -21.78 -8.04
C ASP A 109 -25.07 -21.00 -6.98
N GLU A 110 -26.40 -21.04 -7.08
CA GLU A 110 -27.29 -20.34 -6.13
C GLU A 110 -27.17 -20.89 -4.70
N THR A 111 -26.68 -22.12 -4.53
CA THR A 111 -26.41 -22.74 -3.22
C THR A 111 -25.00 -22.48 -2.71
N PHE A 112 -24.21 -21.67 -3.42
CA PHE A 112 -22.86 -21.31 -3.06
C PHE A 112 -22.83 -20.67 -1.67
N THR A 113 -22.17 -21.34 -0.72
CA THR A 113 -22.24 -20.89 0.67
C THR A 113 -20.90 -20.51 1.28
N LYS A 114 -19.73 -21.07 0.92
CA LYS A 114 -18.53 -20.82 1.76
C LYS A 114 -17.15 -20.79 1.11
N ASN A 115 -16.84 -21.60 0.10
CA ASN A 115 -15.45 -21.83 -0.30
C ASN A 115 -15.16 -21.33 -1.71
N ILE A 116 -14.26 -20.36 -1.82
CA ILE A 116 -13.75 -19.85 -3.10
C ILE A 116 -12.35 -20.41 -3.38
N THR A 117 -11.99 -20.54 -4.65
CA THR A 117 -10.61 -20.85 -5.03
C THR A 117 -9.83 -19.55 -5.16
N VAL A 118 -8.66 -19.49 -4.54
CA VAL A 118 -7.81 -18.30 -4.54
C VAL A 118 -6.41 -18.63 -5.03
N VAL A 119 -5.77 -17.62 -5.59
CA VAL A 119 -4.34 -17.58 -5.91
C VAL A 119 -3.68 -16.64 -4.92
N TYR A 120 -2.50 -17.04 -4.43
CA TYR A 120 -1.63 -16.14 -3.69
C TYR A 120 -0.54 -15.63 -4.63
N ASP A 121 -0.36 -14.31 -4.69
CA ASP A 121 0.76 -13.68 -5.37
C ASP A 121 1.40 -12.62 -4.47
N GLY A 122 2.68 -12.36 -4.64
CA GLY A 122 3.40 -11.40 -3.82
C GLY A 122 4.54 -10.72 -4.57
N THR A 123 4.78 -9.47 -4.22
CA THR A 123 5.84 -8.65 -4.80
C THR A 123 6.75 -8.07 -3.72
N TRP A 124 8.00 -7.81 -4.08
CA TRP A 124 8.99 -7.20 -3.20
C TRP A 124 9.22 -5.74 -3.62
N MET A 125 9.42 -4.87 -2.62
CA MET A 125 9.58 -3.42 -2.84
C MET A 125 10.76 -3.09 -3.76
N THR A 126 11.88 -3.82 -3.63
CA THR A 126 13.05 -3.66 -4.50
C THR A 126 13.31 -4.91 -5.31
N ARG A 127 13.79 -4.74 -6.54
CA ARG A 127 14.26 -5.84 -7.37
C ARG A 127 15.57 -6.38 -6.80
N GLY A 128 15.70 -7.71 -6.76
CA GLY A 128 16.91 -8.40 -6.29
C GLY A 128 16.68 -9.17 -4.99
N HIS A 129 17.76 -9.64 -4.39
CA HIS A 129 17.73 -10.53 -3.22
C HIS A 129 17.88 -9.82 -1.88
N THR A 130 17.71 -8.49 -1.86
CA THR A 130 17.97 -7.63 -0.70
C THR A 130 16.72 -6.89 -0.22
N SER A 131 15.54 -7.17 -0.79
CA SER A 131 14.32 -6.53 -0.30
C SER A 131 13.95 -7.03 1.09
N HIS A 132 13.68 -6.08 1.98
CA HIS A 132 13.16 -6.34 3.33
C HIS A 132 11.65 -6.21 3.43
N ILE A 133 11.03 -5.56 2.46
CA ILE A 133 9.61 -5.22 2.45
C ILE A 133 8.98 -5.83 1.20
N GLY A 134 7.86 -6.49 1.38
CA GLY A 134 7.03 -7.02 0.30
C GLY A 134 5.55 -6.83 0.59
N VAL A 135 4.72 -7.22 -0.35
CA VAL A 135 3.27 -7.27 -0.21
C VAL A 135 2.82 -8.62 -0.73
N GLY A 136 2.07 -9.36 0.09
CA GLY A 136 1.35 -10.56 -0.33
C GLY A 136 -0.11 -10.22 -0.58
N THR A 137 -0.71 -10.87 -1.58
CA THR A 137 -2.10 -10.66 -2.00
C THR A 137 -2.81 -11.99 -2.18
N ILE A 138 -4.07 -12.04 -1.76
CA ILE A 138 -5.00 -13.13 -2.02
C ILE A 138 -5.93 -12.67 -3.14
N ILE A 139 -5.96 -13.42 -4.23
CA ILE A 139 -6.65 -13.08 -5.47
C ILE A 139 -7.67 -14.18 -5.76
N ASP A 140 -8.92 -13.82 -6.04
CA ASP A 140 -9.90 -14.82 -6.49
C ASP A 140 -9.52 -15.39 -7.85
N PHE A 141 -9.62 -16.71 -8.00
CA PHE A 141 -9.16 -17.41 -9.20
C PHE A 141 -9.96 -17.06 -10.46
N TYR A 142 -11.28 -16.85 -10.35
CA TYR A 142 -12.13 -16.64 -11.52
C TYR A 142 -12.19 -15.18 -11.96
N THR A 143 -12.30 -14.26 -11.00
CA THR A 143 -12.45 -12.82 -11.28
C THR A 143 -11.11 -12.10 -11.39
N GLY A 144 -10.03 -12.64 -10.81
CA GLY A 144 -8.75 -11.97 -10.70
C GLY A 144 -8.76 -10.76 -9.75
N LEU A 145 -9.80 -10.62 -8.91
CA LEU A 145 -9.92 -9.53 -7.95
C LEU A 145 -9.18 -9.82 -6.65
N VAL A 146 -8.56 -8.79 -6.05
CA VAL A 146 -7.86 -8.91 -4.77
C VAL A 146 -8.88 -8.91 -3.62
N LEU A 147 -8.81 -9.94 -2.78
CA LEU A 147 -9.69 -10.13 -1.63
C LEU A 147 -9.02 -9.81 -0.30
N ASP A 148 -7.70 -9.90 -0.24
CA ASP A 148 -6.92 -9.51 0.92
C ASP A 148 -5.49 -9.16 0.51
N SER A 149 -4.83 -8.32 1.30
CA SER A 149 -3.43 -7.99 1.11
C SER A 149 -2.75 -7.72 2.45
N THR A 150 -1.49 -8.14 2.57
CA THR A 150 -0.68 -7.89 3.77
C THR A 150 0.70 -7.38 3.39
N VAL A 151 1.18 -6.38 4.14
CA VAL A 151 2.57 -5.92 4.03
C VAL A 151 3.44 -6.91 4.76
N LEU A 152 4.41 -7.49 4.06
CA LEU A 152 5.38 -8.41 4.59
C LEU A 152 6.68 -7.68 4.90
N SER A 153 7.24 -7.92 6.07
CA SER A 153 8.57 -7.44 6.43
C SER A 153 9.38 -8.53 7.10
N ASN A 154 10.60 -8.74 6.62
CA ASN A 154 11.57 -9.65 7.23
C ASN A 154 12.60 -8.92 8.12
N TRP A 155 12.44 -7.62 8.30
CA TRP A 155 13.36 -6.77 9.04
C TRP A 155 12.62 -5.78 9.94
N CYS A 156 13.24 -5.45 11.06
CA CYS A 156 12.79 -4.40 11.95
C CYS A 156 14.01 -3.61 12.42
N LEU A 157 13.98 -2.28 12.23
CA LEU A 157 15.06 -1.41 12.70
C LEU A 157 15.20 -1.52 14.22
N GLY A 158 14.08 -1.53 14.94
CA GLY A 158 14.08 -1.65 16.40
C GLY A 158 14.78 -2.91 16.87
N CYS A 159 14.51 -4.07 16.26
CA CYS A 159 15.25 -5.30 16.58
C CYS A 159 16.73 -5.22 16.21
N ALA A 160 17.09 -4.51 15.14
CA ALA A 160 18.48 -4.41 14.69
C ALA A 160 19.33 -3.47 15.56
N THR A 161 18.71 -2.47 16.20
CA THR A 161 19.41 -1.45 17.00
C THR A 161 19.10 -1.50 18.48
N GLY A 162 18.11 -2.29 18.88
CA GLY A 162 17.71 -2.47 20.28
C GLY A 162 18.73 -3.27 21.08
N PRO A 163 18.53 -3.35 22.42
CA PRO A 163 19.38 -4.14 23.29
C PRO A 163 19.35 -5.61 22.88
N LYS A 164 20.46 -6.31 23.10
CA LYS A 164 20.57 -7.76 22.89
C LYS A 164 20.04 -8.53 24.09
N GLU A 165 19.79 -9.84 23.91
CA GLU A 165 19.19 -10.67 24.96
C GLU A 165 20.01 -10.74 26.27
N ASP A 166 21.32 -10.51 26.16
CA ASP A 166 22.29 -10.48 27.25
C ASP A 166 22.49 -9.09 27.87
N GLU A 167 21.85 -8.06 27.34
CA GLU A 167 22.01 -6.68 27.81
C GLU A 167 20.90 -6.27 28.81
N ASP A 168 21.29 -5.48 29.81
CA ASP A 168 20.35 -4.91 30.78
C ASP A 168 19.27 -4.08 30.08
N GLY A 169 18.00 -4.32 30.45
CA GLY A 169 16.85 -3.64 29.85
C GLY A 169 16.25 -4.32 28.62
N TYR A 170 16.80 -5.45 28.15
CA TYR A 170 16.19 -6.21 27.04
C TYR A 170 14.76 -6.66 27.33
N ALA A 171 14.48 -7.16 28.54
CA ALA A 171 13.14 -7.64 28.90
C ALA A 171 12.09 -6.51 28.80
N GLU A 172 12.37 -5.34 29.38
CA GLU A 172 11.48 -4.17 29.34
C GLU A 172 11.32 -3.63 27.91
N TRP A 173 12.43 -3.58 27.15
CA TRP A 173 12.39 -3.20 25.75
C TRP A 173 11.54 -4.17 24.93
N LYS A 174 11.70 -5.49 25.13
CA LYS A 174 10.97 -6.53 24.38
C LYS A 174 9.46 -6.46 24.64
N GLU A 175 9.05 -6.16 25.88
CA GLU A 175 7.63 -6.01 26.23
C GLU A 175 7.00 -4.78 25.56
N SER A 176 7.74 -3.67 25.46
CA SER A 176 7.25 -2.42 24.84
C SER A 176 7.45 -2.37 23.32
N HIS A 177 8.24 -3.28 22.75
CA HIS A 177 8.62 -3.25 21.34
C HIS A 177 7.52 -3.78 20.40
N ALA A 178 6.98 -2.87 19.58
CA ALA A 178 6.15 -3.26 18.43
C ALA A 178 7.02 -3.70 17.25
N CYS A 179 7.30 -5.00 17.18
CA CYS A 179 8.11 -5.58 16.10
C CYS A 179 7.43 -5.41 14.73
N GLN A 180 8.18 -4.90 13.76
CA GLN A 180 7.71 -4.74 12.39
C GLN A 180 7.93 -5.97 11.52
N LYS A 181 8.73 -6.93 11.99
CA LYS A 181 9.00 -8.18 11.28
C LYS A 181 7.81 -9.13 11.45
N ASN A 182 7.26 -9.62 10.34
CA ASN A 182 6.13 -10.57 10.33
C ASN A 182 6.35 -11.77 9.39
N THR A 183 7.51 -11.89 8.76
CA THR A 183 7.86 -13.05 7.93
C THR A 183 9.36 -13.36 8.00
N ASP A 184 9.71 -14.64 7.84
CA ASP A 184 11.10 -15.08 7.62
C ASP A 184 11.43 -15.26 6.13
N SER A 185 10.47 -14.95 5.26
CA SER A 185 10.62 -15.06 3.81
C SER A 185 11.64 -14.03 3.31
N LYS A 186 12.52 -14.51 2.42
CA LYS A 186 13.50 -13.67 1.73
C LYS A 186 13.06 -13.50 0.29
N SER A 187 13.35 -12.35 -0.30
CA SER A 187 13.09 -12.07 -1.72
C SER A 187 13.75 -13.04 -2.70
N SER A 188 14.70 -13.87 -2.24
CA SER A 188 15.32 -14.95 -3.02
C SER A 188 14.55 -16.26 -3.04
N LYS A 189 13.60 -16.49 -2.12
CA LYS A 189 12.80 -17.72 -2.11
C LYS A 189 11.60 -17.54 -3.04
N LYS A 190 11.62 -18.25 -4.17
CA LYS A 190 10.42 -18.41 -5.01
C LYS A 190 9.43 -19.30 -4.25
N HIS A 191 8.22 -18.81 -4.04
CA HIS A 191 7.09 -19.61 -3.57
C HIS A 191 6.53 -20.44 -4.73
#